data_AF-A0A4Q4CTM6-F1
#
_entry.id   AF-A0A4Q4CTM6-F1
#
_cell.length_a   1.000
_cell.length_b   1.000
_cell.length_c   1.000
_cell.angle_alpha   90.00
_cell.angle_beta   90.00
_cell.angle_gamma   90.00
#
_symmetry.space_group_name_H-M   'P 1'
#
loop_
_entity.id
_entity.type
_entity.pdbx_description
1 polymer ?
#
loop_
_entity_poly.entity_id
_entity_poly.type
_entity_poly.pdbx_seq_one_letter_code
_entity_poly.pdbx_strand_id
1 'polypeptide(L)'
;MPQPGLAWCPGRPAEALAEAPPEDAALVPIAAFSGRRSLMQLGDVEAELLVGKLRAVAAEMPVARLRLSGPTEAVLARAAALAPDLHLLPPTASLAEEGRALARGEAPRPRRRGPPALADAASVEAALLAALGHLLEAMLSHAPGCRPGAGLEGVHQTRVALRRLRSVLKAFRPAAGCPALAEFDAGLSALAGALGPARDWDVFLAGIGVEALESIGPDRRLAALLKAAESRRAEAYAGLGRLLEGPAFSRLVLAGLSLLLLRPWREGAEADGRGALLDQPLAEFGATLLDKRWNRLRKRGEAIEAHGAEALHEVRLDAKRLRYAAELFAPLWPGKATRRFLRRLSALQEELGLANDTTVARGLVGSLAGVPAWAVGALEGFAAGRTGRARKQALEAWEELLDADPFWR
;
A
#
# COMPACT_ATOMS: atom_id res chain seq x y z
N MET A 1 19.57 -7.83 -7.10
CA MET A 1 18.14 -7.45 -7.07
C MET A 1 17.44 -8.24 -8.16
N PRO A 2 16.14 -8.57 -8.05
CA PRO A 2 15.45 -9.30 -9.12
C PRO A 2 15.53 -8.52 -10.43
N GLN A 3 15.69 -9.21 -11.56
CA GLN A 3 15.72 -8.58 -12.88
C GLN A 3 14.44 -7.73 -13.10
N PRO A 4 14.55 -6.53 -13.70
CA PRO A 4 13.39 -5.76 -14.15
C PRO A 4 12.53 -6.58 -15.12
N GLY A 5 11.21 -6.44 -15.03
CA GLY A 5 10.27 -7.04 -16.01
C GLY A 5 9.74 -8.45 -15.71
N LEU A 6 10.32 -9.21 -14.78
CA LEU A 6 9.76 -10.52 -14.37
C LEU A 6 8.63 -10.35 -13.35
N ALA A 7 7.54 -11.09 -13.54
CA ALA A 7 6.48 -11.24 -12.55
C ALA A 7 7.10 -11.70 -11.22
N TRP A 8 7.05 -10.82 -10.21
CA TRP A 8 7.60 -11.09 -8.89
C TRP A 8 6.50 -11.67 -7.99
N CYS A 9 6.84 -12.71 -7.24
CA CYS A 9 5.96 -13.31 -6.25
C CYS A 9 6.57 -13.13 -4.86
N PRO A 10 5.84 -12.57 -3.87
CA PRO A 10 6.37 -12.46 -2.53
C PRO A 10 6.82 -13.79 -1.93
N GLY A 11 7.91 -13.75 -1.18
CA GLY A 11 8.54 -14.96 -0.65
C GLY A 11 9.36 -15.76 -1.66
N ARG A 12 9.43 -15.37 -2.95
CA ARG A 12 10.36 -15.99 -3.92
C ARG A 12 11.79 -15.92 -3.36
N PRO A 13 12.53 -17.05 -3.31
CA PRO A 13 13.93 -17.04 -2.89
C PRO A 13 14.75 -16.07 -3.75
N ALA A 14 15.83 -15.53 -3.17
CA ALA A 14 16.81 -14.82 -3.98
C ALA A 14 17.43 -15.80 -4.99
N GLU A 15 17.75 -15.32 -6.20
CA GLU A 15 18.53 -16.11 -7.15
C GLU A 15 19.85 -16.54 -6.51
N ALA A 16 20.21 -17.80 -6.70
CA ALA A 16 21.53 -18.27 -6.32
C ALA A 16 22.57 -17.48 -7.11
N LEU A 17 23.61 -17.00 -6.44
CA LEU A 17 24.74 -16.38 -7.14
C LEU A 17 25.37 -17.47 -8.03
N ALA A 18 25.40 -17.22 -9.34
CA ALA A 18 25.94 -18.15 -10.33
C ALA A 18 27.45 -18.34 -10.19
N GLU A 19 28.13 -17.35 -9.62
CA GLU A 19 29.58 -17.35 -9.43
C GLU A 19 29.89 -17.24 -7.93
N ALA A 20 30.75 -18.15 -7.46
CA ALA A 20 31.43 -17.96 -6.20
C ALA A 20 32.30 -16.70 -6.32
N PRO A 21 32.47 -15.90 -5.25
CA PRO A 21 33.49 -14.86 -5.24
C PRO A 21 34.85 -15.47 -5.63
N PRO A 22 35.71 -14.74 -6.37
CA PRO A 22 37.02 -15.24 -6.79
C PRO A 22 37.80 -15.78 -5.58
N GLU A 23 38.56 -16.87 -5.78
CA GLU A 23 39.27 -17.58 -4.69
C GLU A 23 40.18 -16.68 -3.86
N ASP A 24 40.67 -15.58 -4.45
CA ASP A 24 41.56 -14.60 -3.84
C ASP A 24 40.84 -13.52 -3.01
N ALA A 25 39.50 -13.50 -3.01
CA ALA A 25 38.73 -12.55 -2.24
C ALA A 25 38.77 -12.92 -0.75
N ALA A 26 39.32 -12.03 0.08
CA ALA A 26 39.26 -12.19 1.54
C ALA A 26 37.81 -12.13 2.03
N LEU A 27 37.19 -13.29 2.27
CA LEU A 27 35.84 -13.39 2.82
C LEU A 27 35.89 -13.42 4.35
N VAL A 28 35.07 -12.59 4.98
CA VAL A 28 34.88 -12.59 6.43
C VAL A 28 33.46 -13.06 6.74
N PRO A 29 33.27 -14.11 7.57
CA PRO A 29 31.94 -14.53 7.97
C PRO A 29 31.30 -13.46 8.86
N ILE A 30 30.19 -12.87 8.41
CA ILE A 30 29.49 -11.83 9.16
C ILE A 30 28.32 -12.38 9.99
N ALA A 31 27.71 -13.49 9.56
CA ALA A 31 26.63 -14.17 10.27
C ALA A 31 26.53 -15.64 9.86
N ALA A 32 25.97 -16.48 10.74
CA ALA A 32 25.70 -17.89 10.49
C ALA A 32 24.32 -18.29 11.02
N PHE A 33 23.62 -19.18 10.30
CA PHE A 33 22.43 -19.85 10.82
C PHE A 33 22.84 -21.19 11.44
N SER A 34 22.35 -21.47 12.64
CA SER A 34 22.51 -22.76 13.32
C SER A 34 21.14 -23.23 13.80
N GLY A 35 20.75 -24.44 13.42
CA GLY A 35 19.42 -24.94 13.74
C GLY A 35 19.17 -26.37 13.28
N ARG A 36 17.91 -26.77 13.38
CA ARG A 36 17.38 -28.04 12.90
C ARG A 36 16.61 -27.80 11.60
N ARG A 37 16.77 -28.75 10.68
CA ARG A 37 16.00 -28.86 9.45
C ARG A 37 15.16 -30.12 9.54
N SER A 38 13.85 -29.99 9.41
CA SER A 38 12.89 -31.10 9.43
C SER A 38 12.16 -31.15 8.09
N LEU A 39 12.10 -32.34 7.50
CA LEU A 39 11.37 -32.61 6.27
C LEU A 39 10.12 -33.43 6.62
N MET A 40 8.99 -33.06 6.06
CA MET A 40 7.69 -33.67 6.32
C MET A 40 6.90 -33.77 5.01
N GLN A 41 6.15 -34.86 4.84
CA GLN A 41 5.20 -35.00 3.75
C GLN A 41 3.79 -34.64 4.23
N LEU A 42 3.12 -33.71 3.55
CA LEU A 42 1.78 -33.23 3.87
C LEU A 42 0.80 -33.50 2.71
N GLY A 43 0.61 -34.78 2.38
CA GLY A 43 -0.12 -35.21 1.19
C GLY A 43 0.77 -35.10 -0.05
N ASP A 44 0.38 -34.27 -1.02
CA ASP A 44 1.10 -33.93 -2.25
C ASP A 44 2.06 -32.73 -2.10
N VAL A 45 2.20 -32.20 -0.88
CA VAL A 45 3.08 -31.09 -0.55
C VAL A 45 4.23 -31.57 0.35
N GLU A 46 5.46 -31.33 -0.06
CA GLU A 46 6.65 -31.43 0.79
C GLU A 46 6.80 -30.17 1.64
N ALA A 47 7.07 -30.35 2.93
CA ALA A 47 7.28 -29.28 3.89
C ALA A 47 8.68 -29.36 4.49
N GLU A 48 9.49 -28.32 4.29
CA GLU A 48 10.79 -28.13 4.93
C GLU A 48 10.68 -27.05 6.01
N LEU A 49 10.86 -27.45 7.27
CA LEU A 49 10.86 -26.57 8.42
C LEU A 49 12.29 -26.34 8.91
N LEU A 50 12.74 -25.09 8.86
CA LEU A 50 14.00 -24.62 9.46
C LEU A 50 13.69 -23.92 10.78
N VAL A 51 14.22 -24.43 11.90
CA VAL A 51 14.11 -23.79 13.23
C VAL A 51 15.48 -23.67 13.85
N GLY A 52 15.86 -22.46 14.24
CA GLY A 52 17.17 -22.21 14.82
C GLY A 52 17.39 -20.76 15.16
N LYS A 53 18.64 -20.36 15.08
CA LYS A 53 19.11 -19.02 15.40
C LYS A 53 20.04 -18.53 14.30
N LEU A 54 19.87 -17.27 13.94
CA LEU A 54 20.84 -16.52 13.16
C LEU A 54 21.76 -15.79 14.13
N ARG A 55 23.07 -15.95 13.96
CA ARG A 55 24.12 -15.45 14.85
C ARG A 55 25.05 -14.54 14.09
N ALA A 56 25.26 -13.34 14.59
CA ALA A 56 26.36 -12.47 14.24
C ALA A 56 27.25 -12.27 15.48
N VAL A 57 28.39 -11.59 15.32
CA VAL A 57 29.36 -11.38 16.41
C VAL A 57 28.72 -10.74 17.65
N ALA A 58 27.87 -9.73 17.46
CA ALA A 58 27.28 -8.95 18.54
C ALA A 58 25.80 -9.25 18.81
N ALA A 59 25.15 -10.14 18.04
CA ALA A 59 23.72 -10.33 18.10
C ALA A 59 23.27 -11.73 17.68
N GLU A 60 22.16 -12.20 18.25
CA GLU A 60 21.49 -13.44 17.87
C GLU A 60 19.99 -13.18 17.73
N MET A 61 19.34 -13.80 16.75
CA MET A 61 17.88 -13.80 16.64
C MET A 61 17.33 -15.19 16.33
N PRO A 62 16.18 -15.58 16.91
CA PRO A 62 15.50 -16.82 16.53
C PRO A 62 14.97 -16.73 15.11
N VAL A 63 14.99 -17.86 14.40
CA VAL A 63 14.48 -18.00 13.04
C VAL A 63 13.65 -19.27 12.94
N ALA A 64 12.43 -19.14 12.41
CA ALA A 64 11.60 -20.25 11.98
C ALA A 64 11.09 -19.98 10.56
N ARG A 65 11.36 -20.89 9.61
CA ARG A 65 10.91 -20.76 8.21
C ARG A 65 10.32 -22.09 7.74
N LEU A 66 9.11 -22.03 7.19
CA LEU A 66 8.45 -23.16 6.55
C LEU A 66 8.48 -22.94 5.03
N ARG A 67 9.08 -23.87 4.30
CA ARG A 67 8.99 -23.95 2.83
C ARG A 67 8.03 -25.07 2.46
N LEU A 68 7.09 -24.76 1.58
CA LEU A 68 6.19 -25.74 0.98
C LEU A 68 6.57 -25.91 -0.49
N SER A 69 6.57 -27.13 -1.00
CA SER A 69 6.94 -27.46 -2.38
C SER A 69 6.03 -28.57 -2.90
N GLY A 70 5.64 -28.48 -4.18
CA GLY A 70 4.64 -29.36 -4.78
C GLY A 70 3.80 -28.60 -5.83
N PRO A 71 2.68 -29.18 -6.29
CA PRO A 71 1.75 -28.51 -7.18
C PRO A 71 1.24 -27.19 -6.58
N THR A 72 1.18 -26.13 -7.39
CA THR A 72 0.84 -24.77 -6.93
C THR A 72 -0.47 -24.71 -6.14
N GLU A 73 -1.52 -25.34 -6.65
CA GLU A 73 -2.85 -25.37 -6.01
C GLU A 73 -2.81 -26.08 -4.67
N ALA A 74 -2.10 -27.21 -4.60
CA ALA A 74 -1.92 -27.99 -3.38
C ALA A 74 -1.14 -27.23 -2.31
N VAL A 75 -0.06 -26.54 -2.71
CA VAL A 75 0.74 -25.68 -1.82
C VAL A 75 -0.11 -24.55 -1.25
N LEU A 76 -0.90 -23.87 -2.10
CA LEU A 76 -1.79 -22.78 -1.66
C LEU A 76 -2.90 -23.29 -0.74
N ALA A 77 -3.51 -24.41 -1.06
CA ALA A 77 -4.53 -25.05 -0.22
C ALA A 77 -3.95 -25.45 1.14
N ARG A 78 -2.75 -26.03 1.16
CA ARG A 78 -2.06 -26.41 2.41
C ARG A 78 -1.69 -25.18 3.24
N ALA A 79 -1.18 -24.12 2.62
CA ALA A 79 -0.87 -22.87 3.31
C ALA A 79 -2.13 -22.24 3.92
N ALA A 80 -3.25 -22.25 3.18
CA ALA A 80 -4.54 -21.77 3.68
C ALA A 80 -5.08 -22.61 4.85
N ALA A 81 -4.92 -23.93 4.81
CA ALA A 81 -5.30 -24.83 5.88
C ALA A 81 -4.49 -24.63 7.17
N LEU A 82 -3.23 -24.21 7.06
CA LEU A 82 -2.34 -23.92 8.19
C LEU A 82 -2.50 -22.50 8.75
N ALA A 83 -3.03 -21.56 7.96
CA ALA A 83 -3.15 -20.14 8.33
C ALA A 83 -3.97 -19.83 9.60
N PRO A 84 -4.96 -20.65 10.04
CA PRO A 84 -5.66 -20.43 11.32
C PRO A 84 -4.76 -20.61 12.54
N ASP A 85 -3.86 -21.60 12.49
CA ASP A 85 -3.02 -22.00 13.63
C ASP A 85 -1.63 -21.38 13.58
N LEU A 86 -1.16 -21.04 12.37
CA LEU A 86 0.16 -20.49 12.12
C LEU A 86 0.05 -19.14 11.43
N HIS A 87 0.76 -18.14 11.96
CA HIS A 87 0.92 -16.85 11.31
C HIS A 87 1.86 -16.96 10.09
N LEU A 88 1.37 -17.56 9.02
CA LEU A 88 2.14 -17.80 7.79
C LEU A 88 2.14 -16.55 6.90
N LEU A 89 3.26 -15.85 6.92
CA LEU A 89 3.56 -14.78 5.96
C LEU A 89 4.77 -15.13 5.11
N PRO A 90 4.79 -14.73 3.83
CA PRO A 90 6.00 -14.79 3.03
C PRO A 90 7.11 -13.97 3.68
N PRO A 91 8.34 -14.49 3.76
CA PRO A 91 9.45 -13.73 4.31
C PRO A 91 9.77 -12.53 3.40
N THR A 92 9.86 -11.34 3.99
CA THR A 92 10.19 -10.08 3.29
C THR A 92 11.68 -9.95 2.95
N ALA A 93 12.51 -10.85 3.48
CA ALA A 93 13.95 -10.92 3.26
C ALA A 93 14.44 -12.38 3.15
N SER A 94 15.54 -12.58 2.43
CA SER A 94 16.24 -13.87 2.46
C SER A 94 16.93 -14.06 3.81
N LEU A 95 17.26 -15.31 4.16
CA LEU A 95 17.98 -15.58 5.41
C LEU A 95 19.37 -14.93 5.43
N ALA A 96 20.03 -14.86 4.28
CA ALA A 96 21.30 -14.15 4.12
C ALA A 96 21.17 -12.64 4.31
N GLU A 97 20.08 -12.05 3.81
CA GLU A 97 19.77 -10.63 3.98
C GLU A 97 19.50 -10.28 5.45
N GLU A 98 18.74 -11.13 6.15
CA GLU A 98 18.55 -11.03 7.61
C GLU A 98 19.89 -11.18 8.36
N GLY A 99 20.76 -12.10 7.92
CA GLY A 99 22.07 -12.32 8.53
C GLY A 99 22.97 -11.10 8.42
N ARG A 100 23.02 -10.48 7.23
CA ARG A 100 23.77 -9.23 7.05
C ARG A 100 23.18 -8.09 7.88
N ALA A 101 21.86 -7.95 7.91
CA ALA A 101 21.18 -6.91 8.68
C ALA A 101 21.50 -7.05 10.19
N LEU A 102 21.39 -8.27 10.72
CA LEU A 102 21.76 -8.61 12.10
C LEU A 102 23.22 -8.26 12.41
N ALA A 103 24.15 -8.62 11.51
CA ALA A 103 25.57 -8.34 11.68
C ALA A 103 25.94 -6.85 11.68
N ARG A 104 25.12 -6.03 11.04
CA ARG A 104 25.34 -4.57 10.92
C ARG A 104 24.52 -3.75 11.92
N GLY A 105 23.63 -4.37 12.69
CA GLY A 105 22.69 -3.65 13.53
C GLY A 105 21.68 -2.81 12.71
N GLU A 106 21.36 -3.26 11.50
CA GLU A 106 20.46 -2.58 10.57
C GLU A 106 19.15 -3.39 10.39
N ALA A 107 18.12 -2.75 9.84
CA ALA A 107 16.94 -3.47 9.37
C ALA A 107 17.21 -4.19 8.03
N PRO A 108 16.59 -5.34 7.75
CA PRO A 108 16.65 -5.96 6.43
C PRO A 108 16.23 -4.98 5.34
N ARG A 109 16.99 -4.95 4.25
CA ARG A 109 16.67 -4.11 3.09
C ARG A 109 15.44 -4.69 2.43
N PRO A 110 14.37 -3.89 2.25
CA PRO A 110 13.19 -4.37 1.56
C PRO A 110 13.49 -4.58 0.09
N ARG A 111 12.93 -5.66 -0.46
CA ARG A 111 13.09 -6.01 -1.88
C ARG A 111 12.41 -5.03 -2.81
N ARG A 112 11.30 -4.44 -2.33
CA ARG A 112 10.43 -3.51 -3.06
C ARG A 112 9.99 -2.38 -2.13
N ARG A 113 10.00 -1.16 -2.66
CA ARG A 113 9.43 0.05 -2.05
C ARG A 113 8.81 0.91 -3.16
N GLY A 114 7.91 1.81 -2.78
CA GLY A 114 7.39 2.82 -3.70
C GLY A 114 6.49 2.22 -4.80
N PRO A 115 6.34 2.91 -5.94
CA PRO A 115 5.46 2.48 -7.03
C PRO A 115 6.08 1.33 -7.86
N PRO A 116 5.27 0.44 -8.45
CA PRO A 116 5.77 -0.56 -9.39
C PRO A 116 6.26 0.10 -10.67
N ALA A 117 7.36 -0.42 -11.24
CA ALA A 117 7.83 -0.04 -12.57
C ALA A 117 7.17 -0.95 -13.62
N LEU A 118 6.37 -0.36 -14.51
CA LEU A 118 5.62 -1.10 -15.53
C LEU A 118 6.11 -0.88 -16.96
N ALA A 119 7.18 -0.11 -17.15
CA ALA A 119 7.67 0.27 -18.48
C ALA A 119 8.06 -0.96 -19.34
N ASP A 120 8.60 -2.00 -18.70
CA ASP A 120 9.08 -3.21 -19.37
C ASP A 120 8.02 -4.31 -19.49
N ALA A 121 6.77 -4.04 -19.08
CA ALA A 121 5.72 -5.05 -19.13
C ALA A 121 5.25 -5.26 -20.57
N ALA A 122 5.46 -6.48 -21.09
CA ALA A 122 5.12 -6.84 -22.47
C ALA A 122 3.60 -6.82 -22.77
N SER A 123 2.76 -7.01 -21.76
CA SER A 123 1.30 -7.05 -21.90
C SER A 123 0.58 -6.51 -20.67
N VAL A 124 -0.74 -6.32 -20.79
CA VAL A 124 -1.61 -5.95 -19.67
C VAL A 124 -1.54 -6.95 -18.52
N GLU A 125 -1.51 -8.25 -18.80
CA GLU A 125 -1.37 -9.27 -17.75
C GLU A 125 0.02 -9.20 -17.08
N ALA A 126 1.09 -9.05 -17.85
CA ALA A 126 2.43 -8.92 -17.30
C ALA A 126 2.52 -7.72 -16.34
N ALA A 127 1.90 -6.61 -16.71
CA ALA A 127 1.82 -5.40 -15.89
C ALA A 127 1.01 -5.62 -14.60
N LEU A 128 -0.13 -6.31 -14.70
CA LEU A 128 -0.96 -6.65 -13.54
C LEU A 128 -0.18 -7.53 -12.55
N LEU A 129 0.49 -8.58 -13.03
CA LEU A 129 1.30 -9.48 -12.20
C LEU A 129 2.46 -8.73 -11.53
N ALA A 130 3.19 -7.90 -12.29
CA ALA A 130 4.26 -7.08 -11.76
C ALA A 130 3.78 -6.09 -10.68
N ALA A 131 2.67 -5.40 -10.93
CA ALA A 131 2.08 -4.44 -10.00
C ALA A 131 1.56 -5.12 -8.72
N LEU A 132 0.81 -6.22 -8.87
CA LEU A 132 0.24 -7.00 -7.77
C LEU A 132 1.36 -7.55 -6.87
N GLY A 133 2.37 -8.19 -7.47
CA GLY A 133 3.50 -8.76 -6.75
C GLY A 133 4.34 -7.73 -6.01
N HIS A 134 4.65 -6.60 -6.68
CA HIS A 134 5.39 -5.49 -6.08
C HIS A 134 4.65 -4.88 -4.90
N LEU A 135 3.37 -4.57 -5.06
CA LEU A 135 2.60 -3.86 -4.03
C LEU A 135 2.22 -4.76 -2.86
N LEU A 136 2.02 -6.07 -3.09
CA LEU A 136 1.85 -7.06 -2.04
C LEU A 136 3.12 -7.19 -1.18
N GLU A 137 4.30 -7.25 -1.81
CA GLU A 137 5.60 -7.23 -1.11
C GLU A 137 5.80 -5.93 -0.33
N ALA A 138 5.51 -4.78 -0.95
CA ALA A 138 5.65 -3.48 -0.29
C ALA A 138 4.76 -3.39 0.96
N MET A 139 3.50 -3.84 0.87
CA MET A 139 2.59 -3.91 2.01
C MET A 139 3.14 -4.82 3.12
N LEU A 140 3.60 -6.02 2.78
CA LEU A 140 4.22 -6.95 3.73
C LEU A 140 5.44 -6.35 4.42
N SER A 141 6.26 -5.59 3.70
CA SER A 141 7.47 -4.97 4.27
C SER A 141 7.18 -3.85 5.28
N HIS A 142 6.01 -3.19 5.17
CA HIS A 142 5.61 -2.09 6.05
C HIS A 142 4.71 -2.54 7.21
N ALA A 143 4.01 -3.68 7.08
CA ALA A 143 3.09 -4.20 8.09
C ALA A 143 3.72 -4.36 9.49
N PRO A 144 4.98 -4.82 9.68
CA PRO A 144 5.61 -4.88 11.00
C PRO A 144 5.78 -3.51 11.68
N GLY A 145 5.80 -2.42 10.91
CA GLY A 145 5.85 -1.05 11.43
C GLY A 145 4.52 -0.52 11.94
N CYS A 146 3.41 -1.26 11.75
CA CYS A 146 2.07 -0.89 12.19
C CYS A 146 1.79 -1.31 13.64
N ARG A 147 2.75 -1.05 14.54
CA ARG A 147 2.67 -1.45 15.96
C ARG A 147 2.89 -0.25 16.88
N PRO A 148 2.35 -0.29 18.13
CA PRO A 148 2.60 0.77 19.11
C PRO A 148 4.09 1.09 19.24
N GLY A 149 4.44 2.38 19.27
CA GLY A 149 5.82 2.84 19.46
C GLY A 149 6.74 2.79 18.23
N ALA A 150 6.31 2.24 17.09
CA ALA A 150 7.14 2.16 15.88
C ALA A 150 7.14 3.42 14.99
N GLY A 151 6.50 4.51 15.45
CA GLY A 151 6.32 5.75 14.69
C GLY A 151 5.10 5.74 13.76
N LEU A 152 4.97 6.79 12.95
CA LEU A 152 3.83 7.03 12.04
C LEU A 152 4.00 6.36 10.67
N GLU A 153 5.25 6.03 10.32
CA GLU A 153 5.62 5.68 8.95
C GLU A 153 5.07 4.31 8.52
N GLY A 154 5.03 3.33 9.42
CA GLY A 154 4.51 1.99 9.11
C GLY A 154 3.05 2.02 8.65
N VAL A 155 2.19 2.69 9.42
CA VAL A 155 0.76 2.86 9.08
C VAL A 155 0.60 3.68 7.80
N HIS A 156 1.36 4.78 7.67
CA HIS A 156 1.32 5.62 6.48
C HIS A 156 1.67 4.83 5.20
N GLN A 157 2.81 4.14 5.18
CA GLN A 157 3.28 3.42 4.01
C GLN A 157 2.44 2.17 3.70
N THR A 158 1.95 1.45 4.71
CA THR A 158 1.01 0.33 4.50
C THR A 158 -0.26 0.83 3.82
N ARG A 159 -0.81 1.98 4.25
CA ARG A 159 -1.98 2.60 3.60
C ARG A 159 -1.67 3.07 2.18
N VAL A 160 -0.49 3.61 1.93
CA VAL A 160 -0.05 3.99 0.57
C VAL A 160 -0.02 2.76 -0.33
N ALA A 161 0.61 1.67 0.11
CA ALA A 161 0.69 0.41 -0.63
C ALA A 161 -0.71 -0.18 -0.91
N LEU A 162 -1.58 -0.27 0.10
CA LEU A 162 -2.96 -0.76 -0.04
C LEU A 162 -3.76 0.08 -1.03
N ARG A 163 -3.69 1.40 -0.93
CA ARG A 163 -4.43 2.30 -1.82
C ARG A 163 -3.96 2.16 -3.27
N ARG A 164 -2.65 2.01 -3.48
CA ARG A 164 -2.08 1.73 -4.81
C ARG A 164 -2.53 0.37 -5.32
N LEU A 165 -2.50 -0.66 -4.49
CA LEU A 165 -2.91 -2.01 -4.85
C LEU A 165 -4.39 -2.04 -5.28
N ARG A 166 -5.28 -1.44 -4.49
CA ARG A 166 -6.70 -1.31 -4.85
C ARG A 166 -6.91 -0.48 -6.12
N SER A 167 -6.06 0.52 -6.37
CA SER A 167 -6.14 1.33 -7.59
C SER A 167 -5.70 0.54 -8.82
N VAL A 168 -4.69 -0.32 -8.69
CA VAL A 168 -4.28 -1.31 -9.71
C VAL A 168 -5.45 -2.25 -10.00
N LEU A 169 -6.04 -2.90 -8.99
CA LEU A 169 -7.18 -3.80 -9.19
C LEU A 169 -8.33 -3.12 -9.94
N LYS A 170 -8.65 -1.87 -9.58
CA LYS A 170 -9.68 -1.08 -10.27
C LYS A 170 -9.29 -0.67 -11.70
N ALA A 171 -8.01 -0.42 -11.96
CA ALA A 171 -7.52 -0.07 -13.29
C ALA A 171 -7.59 -1.28 -14.24
N PHE A 172 -7.17 -2.46 -13.78
CA PHE A 172 -7.15 -3.68 -14.58
C PHE A 172 -8.47 -4.46 -14.58
N ARG A 173 -9.48 -4.05 -13.79
CA ARG A 173 -10.80 -4.70 -13.73
C ARG A 173 -11.45 -4.96 -15.10
N PRO A 174 -11.36 -4.09 -16.12
CA PRO A 174 -11.91 -4.40 -17.44
C PRO A 174 -11.29 -5.65 -18.10
N ALA A 175 -10.01 -5.93 -17.84
CA ALA A 175 -9.29 -7.08 -18.41
C ALA A 175 -9.29 -8.29 -17.46
N ALA A 176 -9.22 -8.08 -16.14
CA ALA A 176 -8.98 -9.13 -15.16
C ALA A 176 -10.12 -9.31 -14.14
N GLY A 177 -11.27 -8.67 -14.34
CA GLY A 177 -12.39 -8.74 -13.39
C GLY A 177 -12.91 -10.17 -13.24
N CYS A 178 -12.82 -10.73 -12.04
CA CYS A 178 -13.36 -12.05 -11.69
C CYS A 178 -13.74 -12.09 -10.19
N PRO A 179 -14.49 -13.12 -9.73
CA PRO A 179 -14.90 -13.23 -8.33
C PRO A 179 -13.72 -13.19 -7.34
N ALA A 180 -12.65 -13.93 -7.62
CA ALA A 180 -11.46 -13.97 -6.77
C ALA A 180 -10.79 -12.59 -6.60
N LEU A 181 -10.73 -11.80 -7.69
CA LEU A 181 -10.17 -10.45 -7.65
C LEU A 181 -11.07 -9.48 -6.86
N ALA A 182 -12.39 -9.66 -6.94
CA ALA A 182 -13.35 -8.86 -6.18
C ALA A 182 -13.29 -9.16 -4.67
N GLU A 183 -13.19 -10.44 -4.30
CA GLU A 183 -13.01 -10.87 -2.91
C GLU A 183 -11.71 -10.31 -2.32
N PHE A 184 -10.61 -10.35 -3.10
CA PHE A 184 -9.36 -9.75 -2.70
C PHE A 184 -9.46 -8.23 -2.49
N ASP A 185 -10.09 -7.46 -3.41
CA ASP A 185 -10.32 -6.01 -3.20
C ASP A 185 -11.17 -5.73 -1.95
N ALA A 186 -12.16 -6.59 -1.66
CA ALA A 186 -12.97 -6.47 -0.44
C ALA A 186 -12.12 -6.67 0.83
N GLY A 187 -11.25 -7.68 0.86
CA GLY A 187 -10.31 -7.90 1.96
C GLY A 187 -9.32 -6.74 2.13
N LEU A 188 -8.78 -6.19 1.03
CA LEU A 188 -7.95 -4.98 1.06
C LEU A 188 -8.73 -3.76 1.57
N SER A 189 -10.01 -3.67 1.25
CA SER A 189 -10.90 -2.60 1.74
C SER A 189 -11.11 -2.71 3.24
N ALA A 190 -11.34 -3.91 3.76
CA ALA A 190 -11.49 -4.17 5.19
C ALA A 190 -10.20 -3.79 5.96
N LEU A 191 -9.03 -4.20 5.46
CA LEU A 191 -7.75 -3.84 6.06
C LEU A 191 -7.49 -2.32 6.00
N ALA A 192 -7.83 -1.66 4.88
CA ALA A 192 -7.72 -0.20 4.77
C ALA A 192 -8.63 0.53 5.76
N GLY A 193 -9.82 -0.03 6.06
CA GLY A 193 -10.73 0.46 7.10
C GLY A 193 -10.12 0.32 8.49
N ALA A 194 -9.52 -0.82 8.81
CA ALA A 194 -8.85 -1.04 10.10
C ALA A 194 -7.63 -0.12 10.34
N LEU A 195 -6.90 0.22 9.26
CA LEU A 195 -5.79 1.18 9.30
C LEU A 195 -6.26 2.66 9.40
N GLY A 196 -7.54 2.94 9.11
CA GLY A 196 -8.10 4.28 9.07
C GLY A 196 -7.92 5.04 10.38
N PRO A 197 -8.51 4.55 11.49
CA PRO A 197 -8.46 5.24 12.78
C PRO A 197 -7.03 5.56 13.24
N ALA A 198 -6.09 4.62 13.12
CA ALA A 198 -4.69 4.86 13.50
C ALA A 198 -4.08 6.03 12.71
N ARG A 199 -4.30 6.05 11.39
CA ARG A 199 -3.80 7.13 10.54
C ARG A 199 -4.50 8.46 10.80
N ASP A 200 -5.80 8.44 11.03
CA ASP A 200 -6.58 9.65 11.25
C ASP A 200 -6.12 10.33 12.56
N TRP A 201 -5.87 9.55 13.61
CA TRP A 201 -5.25 10.05 14.85
C TRP A 201 -3.78 10.46 14.67
N ASP A 202 -2.98 9.73 13.89
CA ASP A 202 -1.60 10.14 13.56
C ASP A 202 -1.58 11.53 12.88
N VAL A 203 -2.45 11.75 11.89
CA VAL A 203 -2.55 13.01 11.16
C VAL A 203 -3.04 14.13 12.06
N PHE A 204 -4.04 13.84 12.90
CA PHE A 204 -4.56 14.81 13.85
C PHE A 204 -3.49 15.25 14.86
N LEU A 205 -2.81 14.30 15.50
CA LEU A 205 -1.81 14.56 16.54
C LEU A 205 -0.48 15.10 15.99
N ALA A 206 -0.16 14.88 14.72
CA ALA A 206 1.03 15.44 14.07
C ALA A 206 0.76 16.70 13.24
N GLY A 207 -0.50 17.11 13.13
CA GLY A 207 -0.93 18.24 12.31
C GLY A 207 -1.85 19.16 13.10
N ILE A 208 -3.13 19.18 12.73
CA ILE A 208 -4.10 20.19 13.20
C ILE A 208 -4.23 20.29 14.72
N GLY A 209 -4.04 19.19 15.46
CA GLY A 209 -4.10 19.19 16.91
C GLY A 209 -2.94 19.96 17.56
N VAL A 210 -1.72 19.83 17.00
CA VAL A 210 -0.53 20.57 17.47
C VAL A 210 -0.58 22.01 16.99
N GLU A 211 -0.90 22.24 15.71
CA GLU A 211 -1.03 23.59 15.16
C GLU A 211 -2.08 24.44 15.92
N ALA A 212 -3.19 23.82 16.34
CA ALA A 212 -4.20 24.49 17.15
C ALA A 212 -3.66 24.87 18.54
N LEU A 213 -2.89 23.98 19.18
CA LEU A 213 -2.26 24.27 20.47
C LEU A 213 -1.24 25.41 20.36
N GLU A 214 -0.42 25.41 19.31
CA GLU A 214 0.56 26.47 19.05
C GLU A 214 -0.11 27.82 18.77
N SER A 215 -1.22 27.82 18.02
CA SER A 215 -1.95 29.03 17.66
C SER A 215 -2.81 29.60 18.81
N ILE A 216 -3.43 28.75 19.63
CA ILE A 216 -4.30 29.19 20.73
C ILE A 216 -3.49 29.50 21.99
N GLY A 217 -2.35 28.81 22.15
CA GLY A 217 -1.52 28.86 23.34
C GLY A 217 -1.84 27.76 24.35
N PRO A 218 -1.02 27.63 25.40
CA PRO A 218 -1.13 26.55 26.38
C PRO A 218 -2.46 26.64 27.16
N ASP A 219 -3.34 25.65 26.98
CA ASP A 219 -4.62 25.54 27.68
C ASP A 219 -4.85 24.10 28.20
N ARG A 220 -5.24 23.98 29.48
CA ARG A 220 -5.43 22.66 30.13
C ARG A 220 -6.53 21.83 29.47
N ARG A 221 -7.54 22.46 28.87
CA ARG A 221 -8.66 21.80 28.18
C ARG A 221 -8.21 21.24 26.84
N LEU A 222 -7.37 21.97 26.10
CA LEU A 222 -6.74 21.46 24.87
C LEU A 222 -5.77 20.31 25.19
N ALA A 223 -4.98 20.44 26.26
CA ALA A 223 -4.11 19.35 26.71
C ALA A 223 -4.89 18.08 27.07
N ALA A 224 -6.05 18.21 27.73
CA ALA A 224 -6.92 17.08 28.04
C ALA A 224 -7.50 16.42 26.78
N LEU A 225 -7.86 17.21 25.75
CA LEU A 225 -8.33 16.72 24.47
C LEU A 225 -7.23 15.94 23.74
N LEU A 226 -6.01 16.48 23.66
CA LEU A 226 -4.87 15.81 23.01
C LEU A 226 -4.53 14.50 23.73
N LYS A 227 -4.58 14.46 25.06
CA LYS A 227 -4.40 13.23 25.83
C LYS A 227 -5.47 12.17 25.51
N ALA A 228 -6.73 12.59 25.34
CA ALA A 228 -7.80 11.68 24.92
C ALA A 228 -7.57 11.14 23.50
N ALA A 229 -7.10 11.99 22.58
CA ALA A 229 -6.71 11.59 21.23
C ALA A 229 -5.53 10.59 21.22
N GLU A 230 -4.53 10.77 22.09
CA GLU A 230 -3.44 9.80 22.28
C GLU A 230 -3.94 8.44 22.76
N SER A 231 -4.92 8.41 23.69
CA SER A 231 -5.55 7.16 24.14
C SER A 231 -6.25 6.44 22.99
N ARG A 232 -7.03 7.16 22.18
CA ARG A 232 -7.70 6.60 21.00
C ARG A 232 -6.72 6.09 19.95
N ARG A 233 -5.60 6.80 19.76
CA ARG A 233 -4.51 6.36 18.90
C ARG A 233 -3.92 5.04 19.40
N ALA A 234 -3.63 4.93 20.69
CA ALA A 234 -3.08 3.71 21.29
C ALA A 234 -4.04 2.52 21.13
N GLU A 235 -5.34 2.73 21.37
CA GLU A 235 -6.40 1.74 21.14
C GLU A 235 -6.42 1.27 19.67
N ALA A 236 -6.36 2.20 18.72
CA ALA A 236 -6.35 1.91 17.29
C ALA A 236 -5.13 1.07 16.88
N TYR A 237 -3.94 1.42 17.36
CA TYR A 237 -2.72 0.65 17.11
C TYR A 237 -2.75 -0.74 17.75
N ALA A 238 -3.33 -0.88 18.96
CA ALA A 238 -3.48 -2.19 19.59
C ALA A 238 -4.45 -3.09 18.81
N GLY A 239 -5.56 -2.55 18.31
CA GLY A 239 -6.48 -3.27 17.42
C GLY A 239 -5.83 -3.67 16.10
N LEU A 240 -5.04 -2.78 15.52
CA LEU A 240 -4.30 -3.03 14.28
C LEU A 240 -3.25 -4.14 14.45
N GLY A 241 -2.49 -4.13 15.56
CA GLY A 241 -1.53 -5.19 15.87
C GLY A 241 -2.18 -6.57 15.90
N ARG A 242 -3.31 -6.71 16.62
CA ARG A 242 -4.07 -7.98 16.66
C ARG A 242 -4.57 -8.42 15.29
N LEU A 243 -5.01 -7.50 14.45
CA LEU A 243 -5.45 -7.82 13.09
C LEU A 243 -4.29 -8.34 12.23
N LEU A 244 -3.14 -7.67 12.29
CA LEU A 244 -1.97 -7.99 11.49
C LEU A 244 -1.28 -9.28 11.95
N GLU A 245 -1.34 -9.61 13.23
CA GLU A 245 -0.85 -10.89 13.77
C GLU A 245 -1.88 -12.02 13.60
N GLY A 246 -3.14 -11.67 13.33
CA GLY A 246 -4.25 -12.60 13.20
C GLY A 246 -4.31 -13.33 11.85
N PRO A 247 -5.09 -14.42 11.77
CA PRO A 247 -5.17 -15.26 10.57
C PRO A 247 -5.87 -14.55 9.40
N ALA A 248 -6.63 -13.48 9.66
CA ALA A 248 -7.26 -12.68 8.60
C ALA A 248 -6.22 -12.01 7.69
N PHE A 249 -5.11 -11.52 8.25
CA PHE A 249 -4.05 -10.90 7.46
C PHE A 249 -3.29 -11.94 6.63
N SER A 250 -2.96 -13.09 7.22
CA SER A 250 -2.31 -14.20 6.50
C SER A 250 -3.18 -14.71 5.35
N ARG A 251 -4.50 -14.89 5.57
CA ARG A 251 -5.43 -15.26 4.49
C ARG A 251 -5.51 -14.24 3.38
N LEU A 252 -5.51 -12.94 3.71
CA LEU A 252 -5.51 -11.87 2.71
C LEU A 252 -4.23 -11.93 1.85
N VAL A 253 -3.08 -12.15 2.47
CA VAL A 253 -1.79 -12.29 1.76
C VAL A 253 -1.80 -13.53 0.87
N LEU A 254 -2.28 -14.67 1.39
CA LEU A 254 -2.43 -15.91 0.60
C LEU A 254 -3.37 -15.72 -0.58
N ALA A 255 -4.49 -15.01 -0.43
CA ALA A 255 -5.38 -14.69 -1.55
C ALA A 255 -4.66 -13.88 -2.64
N GLY A 256 -3.82 -12.91 -2.26
CA GLY A 256 -2.98 -12.17 -3.20
C GLY A 256 -1.96 -13.06 -3.92
N LEU A 257 -1.37 -14.04 -3.23
CA LEU A 257 -0.48 -15.04 -3.84
C LEU A 257 -1.23 -15.98 -4.79
N SER A 258 -2.44 -16.41 -4.43
CA SER A 258 -3.29 -17.24 -5.29
C SER A 258 -3.62 -16.53 -6.59
N LEU A 259 -3.92 -15.22 -6.55
CA LEU A 259 -4.12 -14.42 -7.75
C LEU A 259 -2.88 -14.39 -8.66
N LEU A 260 -1.68 -14.20 -8.08
CA LEU A 260 -0.42 -14.16 -8.82
C LEU A 260 -0.08 -15.51 -9.50
N LEU A 261 -0.37 -16.61 -8.80
CA LEU A 261 0.08 -17.94 -9.19
C LEU A 261 -0.95 -18.66 -10.08
N LEU A 262 -2.24 -18.56 -9.77
CA LEU A 262 -3.31 -19.28 -10.47
C LEU A 262 -3.95 -18.46 -11.60
N ARG A 263 -3.83 -17.13 -11.56
CA ARG A 263 -4.38 -16.21 -12.58
C ARG A 263 -5.84 -16.51 -12.94
N PRO A 264 -6.76 -16.60 -11.96
CA PRO A 264 -8.13 -17.07 -12.17
C PRO A 264 -8.94 -16.18 -13.14
N TRP A 265 -8.47 -14.98 -13.47
CA TRP A 265 -9.07 -14.15 -14.50
C TRP A 265 -8.90 -14.70 -15.92
N ARG A 266 -7.97 -15.63 -16.17
CA ARG A 266 -7.80 -16.30 -17.46
C ARG A 266 -8.88 -17.38 -17.71
N GLU A 267 -9.55 -17.85 -16.67
CA GLU A 267 -10.68 -18.77 -16.80
C GLU A 267 -11.81 -18.10 -17.59
N GLY A 268 -12.16 -18.70 -18.74
CA GLY A 268 -13.19 -18.17 -19.64
C GLY A 268 -12.82 -16.88 -20.37
N ALA A 269 -11.61 -16.34 -20.22
CA ALA A 269 -11.22 -15.04 -20.76
C ALA A 269 -11.24 -14.96 -22.29
N GLU A 270 -10.94 -16.07 -22.98
CA GLU A 270 -11.01 -16.11 -24.44
C GLU A 270 -12.45 -16.01 -24.94
N ALA A 271 -13.41 -16.62 -24.24
CA ALA A 271 -14.81 -16.66 -24.64
C ALA A 271 -15.53 -15.31 -24.48
N ASP A 272 -15.09 -14.47 -23.54
CA ASP A 272 -15.69 -13.17 -23.24
C ASP A 272 -14.85 -11.95 -23.72
N GLY A 273 -13.77 -12.21 -24.46
CA GLY A 273 -12.91 -11.18 -25.06
C GLY A 273 -11.90 -10.53 -24.10
N ARG A 274 -11.86 -10.93 -22.83
CA ARG A 274 -10.83 -10.47 -21.87
C ARG A 274 -9.43 -10.98 -22.22
N GLY A 275 -9.31 -12.12 -22.89
CA GLY A 275 -8.02 -12.69 -23.36
C GLY A 275 -7.25 -11.68 -24.21
N ALA A 276 -7.89 -11.15 -25.26
CA ALA A 276 -7.33 -10.09 -26.09
C ALA A 276 -6.93 -8.83 -25.29
N LEU A 277 -7.73 -8.44 -24.29
CA LEU A 277 -7.37 -7.30 -23.42
C LEU A 277 -6.18 -7.59 -22.51
N LEU A 278 -5.98 -8.84 -22.08
CA LEU A 278 -4.86 -9.24 -21.23
C LEU A 278 -3.55 -9.32 -22.03
N ASP A 279 -3.63 -9.67 -23.31
CA ASP A 279 -2.48 -9.83 -24.21
C ASP A 279 -2.11 -8.55 -24.97
N GLN A 280 -2.99 -7.54 -25.00
CA GLN A 280 -2.70 -6.27 -25.67
C GLN A 280 -1.49 -5.53 -25.05
N PRO A 281 -0.80 -4.66 -25.82
CA PRO A 281 0.24 -3.78 -25.30
C PRO A 281 -0.26 -2.87 -24.17
N LEU A 282 0.54 -2.74 -23.10
CA LEU A 282 0.14 -1.97 -21.92
C LEU A 282 -0.15 -0.49 -22.23
N ALA A 283 0.60 0.11 -23.17
CA ALA A 283 0.44 1.51 -23.55
C ALA A 283 -0.94 1.81 -24.15
N GLU A 284 -1.46 0.94 -25.00
CA GLU A 284 -2.78 1.10 -25.64
C GLU A 284 -3.92 1.00 -24.61
N PHE A 285 -3.83 0.01 -23.72
CA PHE A 285 -4.76 -0.14 -22.60
C PHE A 285 -4.72 1.08 -21.67
N GLY A 286 -3.51 1.51 -21.30
CA GLY A 286 -3.26 2.64 -20.42
C GLY A 286 -3.82 3.94 -20.99
N ALA A 287 -3.55 4.25 -22.25
CA ALA A 287 -4.04 5.45 -22.94
C ALA A 287 -5.57 5.48 -22.96
N THR A 288 -6.20 4.37 -23.37
CA THR A 288 -7.66 4.23 -23.40
C THR A 288 -8.30 4.45 -22.02
N LEU A 289 -7.69 3.88 -20.98
CA LEU A 289 -8.17 4.01 -19.61
C LEU A 289 -8.01 5.43 -19.08
N LEU A 290 -6.86 6.06 -19.32
CA LEU A 290 -6.57 7.42 -18.88
C LEU A 290 -7.49 8.43 -19.59
N ASP A 291 -7.74 8.26 -20.88
CA ASP A 291 -8.68 9.11 -21.62
C ASP A 291 -10.10 9.03 -21.08
N LYS A 292 -10.60 7.81 -20.79
CA LYS A 292 -11.91 7.63 -20.16
C LYS A 292 -12.00 8.34 -18.81
N ARG A 293 -10.96 8.24 -17.98
CA ARG A 293 -10.93 8.91 -16.65
C ARG A 293 -10.80 10.42 -16.76
N TRP A 294 -10.00 10.91 -17.70
CA TRP A 294 -9.84 12.34 -17.97
C TRP A 294 -11.13 12.98 -18.47
N ASN A 295 -11.79 12.38 -19.46
CA ASN A 295 -13.06 12.88 -19.97
C ASN A 295 -14.14 12.88 -18.88
N ARG A 296 -14.18 11.84 -18.03
CA ARG A 296 -15.08 11.79 -16.88
C ARG A 296 -14.78 12.90 -15.87
N LEU A 297 -13.51 13.15 -15.55
CA LEU A 297 -13.11 14.21 -14.64
C LEU A 297 -13.51 15.58 -15.21
N ARG A 298 -13.18 15.86 -16.47
CA ARG A 298 -13.55 17.10 -17.16
C ARG A 298 -15.06 17.33 -17.09
N LYS A 299 -15.86 16.33 -17.50
CA LYS A 299 -17.32 16.41 -17.44
C LYS A 299 -17.84 16.67 -16.04
N ARG A 300 -17.24 16.07 -15.01
CA ARG A 300 -17.65 16.25 -13.62
C ARG A 300 -17.27 17.62 -13.06
N GLY A 301 -16.18 18.20 -13.53
CA GLY A 301 -15.74 19.56 -13.18
C GLY A 301 -16.24 20.64 -14.13
N GLU A 302 -17.15 20.34 -15.06
CA GLU A 302 -17.83 21.38 -15.83
C GLU A 302 -18.58 22.32 -14.88
N ALA A 303 -18.43 23.63 -15.09
CA ALA A 303 -18.96 24.68 -14.22
C ALA A 303 -18.60 24.51 -12.73
N ILE A 304 -17.37 24.06 -12.44
CA ILE A 304 -16.89 23.80 -11.06
C ILE A 304 -17.07 24.99 -10.10
N GLU A 305 -17.09 26.22 -10.61
CA GLU A 305 -17.33 27.44 -9.82
C GLU A 305 -18.69 27.42 -9.12
N ALA A 306 -19.71 26.80 -9.74
CA ALA A 306 -21.06 26.65 -9.20
C ALA A 306 -21.20 25.43 -8.27
N HIS A 307 -20.18 24.59 -8.13
CA HIS A 307 -20.30 23.34 -7.36
C HIS A 307 -20.40 23.59 -5.86
N GLY A 308 -21.39 22.93 -5.25
CA GLY A 308 -21.46 22.77 -3.80
C GLY A 308 -20.44 21.75 -3.26
N ALA A 309 -20.42 21.55 -1.95
CA ALA A 309 -19.45 20.67 -1.28
C ALA A 309 -19.51 19.21 -1.75
N GLU A 310 -20.70 18.67 -2.00
CA GLU A 310 -20.89 17.31 -2.48
C GLU A 310 -20.35 17.11 -3.90
N ALA A 311 -20.66 18.03 -4.81
CA ALA A 311 -20.15 17.99 -6.18
C ALA A 311 -18.61 18.11 -6.22
N LEU A 312 -18.02 18.98 -5.39
CA LEU A 312 -16.55 19.07 -5.24
C LEU A 312 -15.94 17.79 -4.67
N HIS A 313 -16.62 17.12 -3.74
CA HIS A 313 -16.19 15.82 -3.23
C HIS A 313 -16.12 14.78 -4.35
N GLU A 314 -17.13 14.74 -5.21
CA GLU A 314 -17.18 13.84 -6.36
C GLU A 314 -16.09 14.15 -7.41
N VAL A 315 -15.79 15.42 -7.68
CA VAL A 315 -14.62 15.83 -8.50
C VAL A 315 -13.32 15.31 -7.88
N ARG A 316 -13.15 15.47 -6.56
CA ARG A 316 -11.97 14.99 -5.84
C ARG A 316 -11.79 13.48 -5.97
N LEU A 317 -12.88 12.71 -5.88
CA LEU A 317 -12.84 11.25 -6.05
C LEU A 317 -12.36 10.87 -7.45
N ASP A 318 -12.87 11.53 -8.49
CA ASP A 318 -12.46 11.25 -9.88
C ASP A 318 -11.03 11.74 -10.16
N ALA A 319 -10.62 12.89 -9.62
CA ALA A 319 -9.22 13.36 -9.68
C ALA A 319 -8.28 12.34 -9.05
N LYS A 320 -8.62 11.84 -7.85
CA LYS A 320 -7.86 10.81 -7.13
C LYS A 320 -7.73 9.52 -7.93
N ARG A 321 -8.82 9.06 -8.55
CA ARG A 321 -8.81 7.90 -9.45
C ARG A 321 -7.93 8.14 -10.67
N LEU A 322 -8.00 9.31 -11.29
CA LEU A 322 -7.15 9.65 -12.42
C LEU A 322 -5.67 9.66 -12.02
N ARG A 323 -5.31 10.27 -10.89
CA ARG A 323 -3.91 10.33 -10.45
C ARG A 323 -3.31 8.97 -10.21
N TYR A 324 -4.01 8.06 -9.53
CA TYR A 324 -3.43 6.72 -9.32
C TYR A 324 -3.26 5.94 -10.61
N ALA A 325 -4.13 6.11 -11.61
CA ALA A 325 -3.88 5.55 -12.93
C ALA A 325 -2.71 6.25 -13.63
N ALA A 326 -2.68 7.59 -13.61
CA ALA A 326 -1.64 8.36 -14.25
C ALA A 326 -0.25 8.05 -13.66
N GLU A 327 -0.11 7.96 -12.34
CA GLU A 327 1.12 7.54 -11.66
C GLU A 327 1.54 6.11 -12.03
N LEU A 328 0.56 5.20 -12.20
CA LEU A 328 0.80 3.80 -12.54
C LEU A 328 1.35 3.65 -13.96
N PHE A 329 0.79 4.40 -14.91
CA PHE A 329 1.16 4.32 -16.34
C PHE A 329 2.19 5.36 -16.78
N ALA A 330 2.51 6.36 -15.94
CA ALA A 330 3.52 7.38 -16.22
C ALA A 330 4.87 6.85 -16.72
N PRO A 331 5.38 5.69 -16.24
CA PRO A 331 6.63 5.12 -16.77
C PRO A 331 6.60 4.79 -18.27
N LEU A 332 5.43 4.64 -18.89
CA LEU A 332 5.29 4.36 -20.34
C LEU A 332 5.53 5.59 -21.21
N TRP A 333 5.36 6.79 -20.64
CA TRP A 333 5.56 8.06 -21.32
C TRP A 333 6.45 8.96 -20.46
N PRO A 334 7.77 8.67 -20.35
CA PRO A 334 8.65 9.49 -19.53
C PRO A 334 8.85 10.87 -20.16
N GLY A 335 8.84 11.94 -19.36
CA GLY A 335 9.09 13.27 -19.91
C GLY A 335 8.69 14.45 -19.04
N LYS A 336 8.84 15.65 -19.60
CA LYS A 336 8.42 16.91 -18.95
C LYS A 336 6.89 17.02 -18.90
N ALA A 337 6.18 16.59 -19.94
CA ALA A 337 4.71 16.62 -20.01
C ALA A 337 4.08 15.80 -18.88
N THR A 338 4.51 14.55 -18.70
CA THR A 338 4.05 13.65 -17.63
C THR A 338 4.27 14.24 -16.24
N ARG A 339 5.46 14.78 -15.98
CA ARG A 339 5.76 15.46 -14.71
C ARG A 339 4.88 16.69 -14.49
N ARG A 340 4.64 17.51 -15.54
CA ARG A 340 3.76 18.69 -15.46
C ARG A 340 2.33 18.29 -15.14
N PHE A 341 1.78 17.30 -15.85
CA PHE A 341 0.43 16.81 -15.65
C PHE A 341 0.23 16.24 -14.24
N LEU A 342 1.14 15.36 -13.78
CA LEU A 342 1.07 14.78 -12.44
C LEU A 342 1.17 15.84 -11.34
N ARG A 343 2.03 16.86 -11.50
CA ARG A 343 2.13 17.96 -10.52
C ARG A 343 0.82 18.76 -10.43
N ARG A 344 0.26 19.18 -11.57
CA ARG A 344 -1.01 19.93 -11.61
C ARG A 344 -2.18 19.11 -11.02
N LEU A 345 -2.22 17.82 -11.34
CA LEU A 345 -3.22 16.92 -10.78
C LEU A 345 -3.04 16.68 -9.27
N SER A 346 -1.80 16.71 -8.76
CA SER A 346 -1.52 16.67 -7.31
C SER A 346 -2.00 17.95 -6.63
N ALA A 347 -1.66 19.12 -7.19
CA ALA A 347 -2.07 20.42 -6.67
C ALA A 347 -3.60 20.51 -6.52
N LEU A 348 -4.37 20.15 -7.57
CA LEU A 348 -5.82 20.11 -7.49
C LEU A 348 -6.33 19.21 -6.34
N GLN A 349 -5.70 18.05 -6.13
CA GLN A 349 -6.11 17.13 -5.08
C GLN A 349 -5.77 17.61 -3.67
N GLU A 350 -4.64 18.29 -3.52
CA GLU A 350 -4.22 18.89 -2.26
C GLU A 350 -5.23 19.96 -1.84
N GLU A 351 -5.59 20.86 -2.76
CA GLU A 351 -6.56 21.93 -2.50
C GLU A 351 -7.97 21.40 -2.24
N LEU A 352 -8.45 20.43 -3.03
CA LEU A 352 -9.72 19.74 -2.75
C LEU A 352 -9.66 18.87 -1.47
N GLY A 353 -8.46 18.55 -0.98
CA GLY A 353 -8.20 17.74 0.20
C GLY A 353 -8.36 18.50 1.52
N LEU A 354 -7.99 19.79 1.55
CA LEU A 354 -8.02 20.62 2.76
C LEU A 354 -9.42 20.71 3.41
N ALA A 355 -10.47 20.79 2.59
CA ALA A 355 -11.85 20.78 3.08
C ALA A 355 -12.23 19.45 3.76
N ASN A 356 -11.69 18.34 3.28
CA ASN A 356 -11.93 17.01 3.86
C ASN A 356 -11.19 16.82 5.18
N ASP A 357 -9.97 17.36 5.32
CA ASP A 357 -9.18 17.24 6.54
C ASP A 357 -9.88 17.92 7.73
N THR A 358 -10.54 19.05 7.48
CA THR A 358 -11.39 19.71 8.48
C THR A 358 -12.57 18.83 8.90
N THR A 359 -13.28 18.22 7.96
CA THR A 359 -14.39 17.31 8.27
C THR A 359 -13.93 16.09 9.08
N VAL A 360 -12.76 15.52 8.74
CA VAL A 360 -12.17 14.39 9.49
C VAL A 360 -11.79 14.84 10.90
N ALA A 361 -11.13 15.99 11.05
CA ALA A 361 -10.75 16.52 12.36
C ALA A 361 -11.97 16.76 13.26
N ARG A 362 -13.05 17.35 12.73
CA ARG A 362 -14.32 17.51 13.46
C ARG A 362 -14.91 16.17 13.89
N GLY A 363 -14.97 15.20 12.98
CA GLY A 363 -15.46 13.85 13.30
C GLY A 363 -14.64 13.14 14.37
N LEU A 364 -13.32 13.25 14.33
CA LEU A 364 -12.42 12.70 15.35
C LEU A 364 -12.67 13.34 16.71
N VAL A 365 -12.67 14.66 16.78
CA VAL A 365 -12.87 15.37 18.05
C VAL A 365 -14.28 15.13 18.61
N GLY A 366 -15.31 15.11 17.76
CA GLY A 366 -16.68 14.76 18.15
C GLY A 366 -16.83 13.32 18.67
N SER A 367 -15.90 12.41 18.33
CA SER A 367 -15.88 11.04 18.84
C SER A 367 -15.24 10.90 20.23
N LEU A 368 -14.62 11.97 20.75
CA LEU A 368 -14.00 11.97 22.07
C LEU A 368 -15.07 12.17 23.16
N ALA A 369 -15.07 11.29 24.16
CA ALA A 369 -15.93 11.41 25.33
C ALA A 369 -15.17 12.04 26.50
N GLY A 370 -15.86 12.81 27.35
CA GLY A 370 -15.28 13.40 28.56
C GLY A 370 -14.28 14.53 28.30
N VAL A 371 -14.23 15.08 27.08
CA VAL A 371 -13.39 16.23 26.75
C VAL A 371 -14.15 17.55 26.92
N PRO A 372 -13.47 18.66 27.29
CA PRO A 372 -14.16 19.94 27.47
C PRO A 372 -14.74 20.48 26.16
N ALA A 373 -16.03 20.85 26.16
CA ALA A 373 -16.72 21.37 24.98
C ALA A 373 -16.04 22.60 24.36
N TRP A 374 -15.42 23.45 25.18
CA TRP A 374 -14.64 24.58 24.69
C TRP A 374 -13.45 24.15 23.82
N ALA A 375 -12.73 23.09 24.21
CA ALA A 375 -11.58 22.60 23.45
C ALA A 375 -11.99 22.04 22.09
N VAL A 376 -13.15 21.38 22.05
CA VAL A 376 -13.78 20.94 20.80
C VAL A 376 -14.06 22.13 19.91
N GLY A 377 -14.87 23.09 20.38
CA GLY A 377 -15.25 24.25 19.58
C GLY A 377 -14.07 25.12 19.12
N ALA A 378 -13.03 25.26 19.95
CA ALA A 378 -11.82 25.99 19.60
C ALA A 378 -11.08 25.32 18.43
N LEU A 379 -10.96 23.99 18.44
CA LEU A 379 -10.32 23.24 17.36
C LEU A 379 -11.16 23.23 16.09
N GLU A 380 -12.48 23.09 16.20
CA GLU A 380 -13.38 23.20 15.05
C GLU A 380 -13.31 24.58 14.39
N GLY A 381 -13.24 25.64 15.19
CA GLY A 381 -13.05 27.01 14.73
C GLY A 381 -11.71 27.23 14.04
N PHE A 382 -10.62 26.71 14.63
CA PHE A 382 -9.28 26.74 14.00
C PHE A 382 -9.29 26.02 12.64
N ALA A 383 -9.88 24.82 12.58
CA ALA A 383 -9.97 24.04 11.36
C ALA A 383 -10.81 24.75 10.28
N ALA A 384 -11.94 25.36 10.66
CA ALA A 384 -12.76 26.15 9.75
C ALA A 384 -11.98 27.33 9.15
N GLY A 385 -11.21 28.05 9.98
CA GLY A 385 -10.39 29.18 9.55
C GLY A 385 -9.35 28.80 8.49
N ARG A 386 -8.79 27.58 8.57
CA ARG A 386 -7.80 27.06 7.61
C ARG A 386 -8.37 26.83 6.20
N THR A 387 -9.68 26.57 6.09
CA THR A 387 -10.33 26.25 4.80
C THR A 387 -10.78 27.46 3.98
N GLY A 388 -10.74 28.68 4.52
CA GLY A 388 -11.30 29.88 3.89
C GLY A 388 -10.70 30.22 2.51
N ARG A 389 -9.46 29.80 2.21
CA ARG A 389 -8.78 30.02 0.92
C ARG A 389 -8.78 28.82 -0.02
N ALA A 390 -9.06 27.61 0.49
CA ALA A 390 -8.93 26.36 -0.24
C ALA A 390 -9.83 26.29 -1.48
N ARG A 391 -11.04 26.87 -1.44
CA ARG A 391 -11.94 26.88 -2.60
C ARG A 391 -11.34 27.65 -3.77
N LYS A 392 -10.80 28.85 -3.52
CA LYS A 392 -10.21 29.68 -4.58
C LYS A 392 -9.00 28.97 -5.21
N GLN A 393 -8.12 28.43 -4.38
CA GLN A 393 -6.92 27.70 -4.82
C GLN A 393 -7.28 26.42 -5.58
N ALA A 394 -8.35 25.72 -5.18
CA ALA A 394 -8.84 24.55 -5.92
C ALA A 394 -9.36 24.92 -7.32
N LEU A 395 -10.00 26.09 -7.49
CA LEU A 395 -10.45 26.58 -8.79
C LEU A 395 -9.26 26.98 -9.67
N GLU A 396 -8.28 27.70 -9.14
CA GLU A 396 -7.03 28.02 -9.85
C GLU A 396 -6.29 26.75 -10.29
N ALA A 397 -6.14 25.77 -9.39
CA ALA A 397 -5.50 24.49 -9.71
C ALA A 397 -6.30 23.66 -10.72
N TRP A 398 -7.62 23.83 -10.78
CA TRP A 398 -8.48 23.19 -11.78
C TRP A 398 -8.22 23.76 -13.17
N GLU A 399 -8.18 25.09 -13.31
CA GLU A 399 -7.86 25.78 -14.56
C GLU A 399 -6.48 25.38 -15.08
N GLU A 400 -5.47 25.41 -14.20
CA GLU A 400 -4.11 24.99 -14.57
C GLU A 400 -4.06 23.53 -15.06
N LEU A 401 -4.85 22.64 -14.45
CA LEU A 401 -4.94 21.25 -14.87
C LEU A 401 -5.58 21.12 -16.27
N LEU A 402 -6.60 21.90 -16.58
CA LEU A 402 -7.24 21.90 -17.91
C LEU A 402 -6.29 22.41 -19.00
N ASP A 403 -5.38 23.32 -18.67
CA ASP A 403 -4.29 23.78 -19.55
C ASP A 403 -3.16 22.75 -19.71
N ALA A 404 -3.25 21.58 -19.08
CA ALA A 404 -2.26 20.52 -19.23
C ALA A 404 -2.68 19.56 -20.35
N ASP A 405 -1.83 19.42 -21.35
CA ASP A 405 -2.00 18.36 -22.34
C ASP A 405 -1.88 16.99 -21.66
N PRO A 406 -2.84 16.08 -21.85
CA PRO A 406 -2.73 14.71 -21.38
C PRO A 406 -1.49 14.04 -21.99
N PHE A 407 -0.59 13.53 -21.14
CA PHE A 407 0.72 13.01 -21.57
C PHE A 407 0.67 11.66 -22.32
N TRP A 408 -0.49 11.02 -22.35
CA TRP A 408 -0.74 9.73 -22.99
C TRP A 408 -1.41 9.86 -24.36
N ARG A 409 -1.49 11.09 -24.88
CA ARG A 409 -2.05 11.42 -26.19
C ARG A 409 -0.98 11.74 -27.21
#